data_AF-A0A5E7XY35-F1
#
_entry.id   AF-A0A5E7XY35-F1
#
_cell.length_a   1.000
_cell.length_b   1.000
_cell.length_c   1.000
_cell.angle_alpha   90.00
_cell.angle_beta   90.00
_cell.angle_gamma   90.00
#
_symmetry.space_group_name_H-M   'P 1'
#
loop_
_entity.id
_entity.type
_entity.pdbx_description
1 polymer ?
#
loop_
_entity_poly.entity_id
_entity_poly.type
_entity_poly.pdbx_seq_one_letter_code
_entity_poly.pdbx_strand_id
1 'polypeptide(L)'
;MAYQTILLNEVIPGIKAKKIPGFRKMEVMKRLVDGEIEFTTVMYFESLENIKSFTGDDYETAYVPDRARAVLKRFDKKAIHKELVEEISIS
;
A
#
# COMPACT_ATOMS: atom_id res chain seq x y z
N MET A 1 -6.42 -15.47 1.87
CA MET A 1 -5.27 -16.22 1.33
C MET A 1 -4.97 -15.81 -0.12
N ALA A 2 -5.92 -15.87 -1.05
CA ALA A 2 -5.73 -15.40 -2.44
C ALA A 2 -5.20 -13.95 -2.55
N TYR A 3 -5.82 -12.99 -1.85
CA TYR A 3 -5.35 -11.60 -1.85
C TYR A 3 -3.90 -11.46 -1.35
N GLN A 4 -3.51 -12.21 -0.31
CA GLN A 4 -2.15 -12.19 0.21
C GLN A 4 -1.13 -12.66 -0.83
N THR A 5 -1.46 -13.73 -1.57
CA THR A 5 -0.62 -14.22 -2.67
C THR A 5 -0.46 -13.18 -3.78
N ILE A 6 -1.56 -12.56 -4.22
CA ILE A 6 -1.53 -11.51 -5.24
C ILE A 6 -0.74 -10.29 -4.74
N LEU A 7 -0.97 -9.86 -3.50
CA LEU A 7 -0.27 -8.73 -2.89
C LEU A 7 1.24 -8.96 -2.88
N LEU A 8 1.69 -10.09 -2.36
CA LEU A 8 3.12 -10.38 -2.17
C LEU A 8 3.85 -10.73 -3.47
N ASN A 9 3.19 -11.43 -4.40
CA ASN A 9 3.86 -11.96 -5.59
C ASN A 9 3.61 -11.15 -6.86
N GLU A 10 2.60 -10.29 -6.89
CA GLU A 10 2.24 -9.51 -8.08
C GLU A 10 2.27 -8.00 -7.80
N VAL A 11 1.52 -7.53 -6.79
CA VAL A 11 1.37 -6.09 -6.53
C VAL A 11 2.68 -5.47 -6.03
N ILE A 12 3.28 -6.03 -4.98
CA ILE A 12 4.52 -5.47 -4.39
C ILE A 12 5.69 -5.54 -5.41
N PRO A 13 5.93 -6.66 -6.12
CA PRO A 13 6.92 -6.68 -7.19
C PRO A 13 6.64 -5.65 -8.29
N GLY A 14 5.38 -5.47 -8.68
CA GLY A 14 4.97 -4.45 -9.65
C GLY A 14 5.25 -3.02 -9.18
N ILE A 15 5.04 -2.70 -7.91
CA ILE A 15 5.39 -1.40 -7.31
C ILE A 15 6.92 -1.22 -7.31
N LYS A 16 7.68 -2.23 -6.88
CA LYS A 16 9.15 -2.18 -6.87
C LYS A 16 9.73 -1.99 -8.28
N ALA A 17 9.16 -2.65 -9.28
CA ALA A 17 9.60 -2.57 -10.67
C ALA A 17 9.43 -1.16 -11.27
N LYS A 18 8.50 -0.34 -10.75
CA LYS A 18 8.32 1.06 -11.17
C LYS A 18 9.47 1.97 -10.75
N LYS A 19 10.38 1.53 -9.87
CA LYS A 19 11.54 2.31 -9.38
C LYS A 19 11.15 3.75 -9.00
N ILE A 20 10.06 3.86 -8.24
CA ILE A 20 9.47 5.15 -7.87
C ILE A 20 10.51 5.96 -7.09
N PRO A 21 10.89 7.16 -7.55
CA PRO A 21 11.80 8.03 -6.81
C PRO A 21 11.29 8.27 -5.39
N GLY A 22 12.19 8.20 -4.41
CA GLY A 22 11.87 8.43 -3.00
C GLY A 22 11.07 7.31 -2.30
N PHE A 23 10.71 6.20 -2.96
CA PHE A 23 10.10 5.05 -2.27
C PHE A 23 11.13 4.35 -1.37
N ARG A 24 10.87 4.33 -0.05
CA ARG A 24 11.81 3.85 0.97
C ARG A 24 11.54 2.41 1.41
N LYS A 25 10.30 2.16 1.84
CA LYS A 25 9.87 0.86 2.35
C LYS A 25 8.37 0.70 2.23
N MET A 26 7.92 -0.53 2.36
CA MET A 26 6.51 -0.88 2.48
C MET A 26 6.32 -1.93 3.55
N GLU A 27 5.33 -1.72 4.39
CA GLU A 27 4.92 -2.64 5.44
C GLU A 27 3.57 -3.24 5.07
N VAL A 28 3.40 -4.52 5.39
CA VAL A 28 2.15 -5.26 5.16
C VAL A 28 1.71 -5.83 6.49
N MET A 29 0.55 -5.39 6.96
CA MET A 29 -0.05 -5.84 8.20
C MET A 29 -1.34 -6.58 7.89
N LYS A 30 -1.70 -7.49 8.80
CA LYS A 30 -2.90 -8.31 8.69
C LYS A 30 -3.56 -8.41 10.06
N ARG A 31 -4.88 -8.27 10.12
CA ARG A 31 -5.68 -8.56 11.33
C ARG A 31 -6.99 -9.28 10.97
N LEU A 32 -7.56 -9.97 11.96
CA LEU A 32 -8.89 -10.56 11.89
C LEU A 32 -9.89 -9.60 12.55
N VAL A 33 -10.93 -9.20 11.83
CA VAL A 33 -11.97 -8.27 12.29
C VAL A 33 -13.32 -8.78 11.82
N ASP A 34 -14.25 -9.06 12.75
CA ASP A 34 -15.61 -9.52 12.44
C ASP A 34 -15.69 -10.70 11.46
N GLY A 35 -14.75 -11.66 11.59
CA GLY A 35 -14.65 -12.83 10.72
C GLY A 35 -14.02 -12.55 9.34
N GLU A 36 -13.56 -11.33 9.09
CA GLU A 36 -12.87 -10.92 7.87
C GLU A 36 -11.38 -10.69 8.11
N ILE A 37 -10.58 -10.96 7.08
CA ILE A 37 -9.16 -10.65 7.10
C ILE A 37 -8.95 -9.29 6.45
N GLU A 38 -8.55 -8.33 7.26
CA GLU A 38 -8.13 -7.02 6.79
C GLU A 38 -6.61 -7.02 6.55
N PHE A 39 -6.19 -6.43 5.44
CA PHE A 39 -4.80 -6.13 5.15
C PHE A 39 -4.62 -4.62 5.13
N THR A 40 -3.59 -4.14 5.83
CA THR A 40 -3.17 -2.74 5.77
C THR A 40 -1.80 -2.69 5.14
N THR A 41 -1.60 -1.77 4.19
CA THR A 41 -0.29 -1.50 3.63
C THR A 41 0.12 -0.07 3.96
N VAL A 42 1.36 0.10 4.42
CA VAL A 42 1.94 1.43 4.66
C VAL A 42 3.14 1.56 3.75
N MET A 43 3.15 2.60 2.92
CA MET A 43 4.24 2.89 2.00
C MET A 43 4.92 4.18 2.45
N TYR A 44 6.23 4.15 2.53
CA TYR A 44 7.04 5.27 3.00
C TYR A 44 7.73 5.91 1.81
N PHE A 45 7.59 7.23 1.69
CA PHE A 45 8.19 8.03 0.64
C PHE A 45 8.99 9.19 1.24
N GLU A 46 9.99 9.68 0.52
CA GLU A 46 10.76 10.88 0.90
C GLU A 46 9.91 12.15 0.94
N SER A 47 8.90 12.26 0.06
CA SER A 47 8.02 13.43 -0.02
C SER A 47 6.65 13.09 -0.61
N LEU A 48 5.67 13.99 -0.41
CA LEU A 48 4.36 13.92 -1.05
C LEU A 48 4.46 14.06 -2.58
N GLU A 49 5.45 14.79 -3.10
CA GLU A 49 5.66 14.95 -4.54
C GLU A 49 6.03 13.62 -5.21
N ASN A 50 6.81 12.77 -4.53
CA ASN A 50 7.10 11.42 -4.98
C ASN A 50 5.83 10.56 -5.07
N ILE A 51 4.90 10.74 -4.12
CA ILE A 51 3.61 10.04 -4.12
C ILE A 51 2.77 10.48 -5.32
N LYS A 52 2.64 11.80 -5.55
CA LYS A 52 1.93 12.35 -6.71
C LYS A 52 2.51 11.85 -8.03
N SER A 53 3.84 11.76 -8.12
CA SER A 53 4.51 11.22 -9.31
C SER A 53 4.22 9.74 -9.56
N PHE A 54 3.93 8.97 -8.50
CA PHE A 54 3.57 7.55 -8.59
C PHE A 54 2.11 7.30 -8.97
N THR A 55 1.21 8.11 -8.41
CA THR A 55 -0.24 7.90 -8.47
C THR A 55 -0.96 8.79 -9.49
N GLY A 56 -0.26 9.81 -10.02
CA GLY A 56 -0.84 10.81 -10.92
C GLY A 56 -1.68 11.83 -10.17
N ASP A 57 -2.59 12.50 -10.90
CA ASP A 57 -3.39 13.60 -10.37
C ASP A 57 -4.34 13.20 -9.23
N ASP A 58 -4.72 11.91 -9.15
CA ASP A 58 -5.55 11.37 -8.09
C ASP A 58 -4.73 10.61 -7.04
N TYR A 59 -3.78 11.33 -6.43
CA TYR A 59 -2.83 10.75 -5.49
C TYR A 59 -3.45 10.22 -4.20
N GLU A 60 -4.71 10.58 -3.94
CA GLU A 60 -5.50 10.03 -2.85
C GLU A 60 -6.18 8.72 -3.22
N THR A 61 -6.26 8.32 -4.49
CA THR A 61 -6.89 7.05 -4.84
C THR A 61 -6.01 5.85 -4.50
N ALA A 62 -6.62 4.87 -3.84
CA ALA A 62 -5.93 3.65 -3.46
C ALA A 62 -5.47 2.88 -4.69
N TYR A 63 -4.16 2.64 -4.77
CA TYR A 63 -3.57 1.80 -5.80
C TYR A 63 -3.85 0.31 -5.51
N VAL A 64 -4.92 -0.21 -6.12
CA VAL A 64 -5.31 -1.62 -6.04
C VAL A 64 -5.53 -2.14 -7.46
N PRO A 65 -4.64 -2.99 -8.01
CA PRO A 65 -4.79 -3.54 -9.36
C PRO A 65 -6.07 -4.37 -9.53
N ASP A 66 -6.61 -4.44 -10.75
CA ASP A 66 -7.92 -5.09 -11.02
C ASP A 66 -8.00 -6.54 -10.56
N ARG A 67 -6.92 -7.31 -10.74
CA ARG A 67 -6.83 -8.69 -10.28
C ARG A 67 -6.91 -8.81 -8.75
N ALA A 68 -6.36 -7.85 -8.03
CA ALA A 68 -6.49 -7.78 -6.58
C ALA A 68 -7.91 -7.37 -6.16
N ARG A 69 -8.54 -6.43 -6.88
CA ARG A 69 -9.94 -6.03 -6.66
C ARG A 69 -10.91 -7.21 -6.82
N ALA A 70 -10.66 -8.08 -7.79
CA ALA A 70 -11.52 -9.24 -8.06
C ALA A 70 -11.64 -10.25 -6.91
N VAL A 71 -10.69 -10.26 -5.97
CA VAL A 71 -10.68 -11.19 -4.82
C VAL A 71 -10.96 -10.50 -3.48
N LEU A 72 -11.16 -9.18 -3.48
CA LEU A 72 -11.45 -8.40 -2.28
C LEU A 72 -12.97 -8.30 -2.09
N LYS A 73 -13.43 -8.55 -0.86
CA LYS A 73 -14.83 -8.30 -0.49
C LYS A 73 -15.14 -6.80 -0.49
N ARG A 74 -14.20 -5.99 0.01
CA ARG A 74 -14.22 -4.53 0.01
C ARG A 74 -12.80 -4.00 0.22
N PHE A 75 -12.57 -2.74 -0.12
CA PHE A 75 -11.34 -2.01 0.14
C PHE A 75 -11.62 -0.52 0.21
N ASP A 76 -10.75 0.22 0.90
CA ASP A 76 -10.83 1.67 0.95
C ASP A 76 -10.47 2.27 -0.40
N LYS A 77 -11.34 3.12 -0.94
CA LYS A 77 -11.10 3.77 -2.24
C LYS A 77 -10.04 4.86 -2.18
N LYS A 78 -9.76 5.37 -0.97
CA LYS A 78 -8.82 6.45 -0.74
C LYS A 78 -7.69 6.02 0.20
N ALA A 79 -6.46 6.39 -0.15
CA ALA A 79 -5.30 6.29 0.69
C ALA A 79 -5.23 7.51 1.62
N ILE A 80 -4.77 7.29 2.84
CA ILE A 80 -4.56 8.35 3.83
C ILE A 80 -3.07 8.69 3.83
N HIS A 81 -2.74 9.94 3.51
CA HIS A 81 -1.38 10.45 3.56
C HIS A 81 -1.08 11.03 4.94
N LYS A 82 0.06 10.65 5.51
CA LYS A 82 0.50 11.09 6.84
C LYS A 82 1.96 11.48 6.78
N GLU A 83 2.33 12.47 7.58
CA GLU A 83 3.73 12.79 7.84
C GLU A 83 4.23 11.92 8.99
N LEU A 84 5.37 11.27 8.77
CA LEU A 84 6.07 10.55 9.83
C LEU A 84 6.81 11.58 10.69
N VAL A 85 6.46 11.66 11.97
CA VAL A 85 7.14 12.57 12.92
C VAL A 85 8.43 11.95 13.44
N GLU A 86 8.39 10.68 13.83
CA GLU A 86 9.52 9.96 14.41
C GLU A 86 9.34 8.44 14.21
N GLU A 87 10.43 7.71 13.96
CA GLU A 87 10.45 6.25 13.97
C GLU A 87 11.30 5.78 15.16
N ILE A 88 10.62 5.39 16.24
CA ILE A 88 11.29 4.93 17.47
C ILE A 88 11.44 3.41 17.42
N SER A 89 12.67 2.93 17.25
CA SER A 89 13.02 1.51 17.39
C SER A 89 13.53 1.25 18.80
N ILE A 90 12.84 0.37 19.54
CA ILE A 90 13.26 -0.09 20.87
C ILE A 90 13.74 -1.53 20.69
N SER A 91 15.06 -1.70 20.53
CA SER A 91 15.72 -3.00 20.50
C SER A 91 15.86 -3.59 21.91
#